data_AF-A0A7L0A5Q6-F1
#
_entry.id   AF-A0A7L0A5Q6-F1
#
_cell.length_a   1.000
_cell.length_b   1.000
_cell.length_c   1.000
_cell.angle_alpha   90.00
_cell.angle_beta   90.00
_cell.angle_gamma   90.00
#
_symmetry.space_group_name_H-M   'P 1'
#
loop_
_entity.id
_entity.type
_entity.pdbx_description
1 polymer ?
#
loop_
_entity_poly.entity_id
_entity_poly.type
_entity_poly.pdbx_seq_one_letter_code
_entity_poly.pdbx_strand_id
1 'polypeptide(L)'
;QLLPIAAEQLQWMPYVNPKLHMPMIKFIYWSIRQLDTDIQHGTMRSTMRRLGEDIFKGIVSKGSPDSSSEQSTESKSKSAAFFKSSCMPLRFLSTLIVLKTLTQVDYLAQAFDSLRVDLKTNEGKALFLEYRCVPVVLSHLKVSSRGLLSSALDGFLEMTMESGSSQPFLEACSNESFFRTCSVLLQSSKLDIPVLEKLCVILQKLSRIKSNKMMFELFALHQMLQELRRTINPDHTFLCINLNSILLNLELLKNNSLASSLST
;
A
#
# COMPACT_ATOMS: atom_id res chain seq x y z
N GLN A 1 -25.68 -0.78 1.80
CA GLN A 1 -26.38 -0.83 3.11
C GLN A 1 -25.64 -1.68 4.18
N LEU A 2 -24.65 -2.51 3.82
CA LEU A 2 -24.00 -3.43 4.77
C LEU A 2 -22.97 -2.80 5.72
N LEU A 3 -22.25 -1.75 5.31
CA LEU A 3 -21.19 -1.15 6.15
C LEU A 3 -21.70 -0.51 7.46
N PRO A 4 -22.83 0.22 7.50
CA PRO A 4 -23.38 0.72 8.75
C PRO A 4 -23.67 -0.40 9.76
N ILE A 5 -24.26 -1.50 9.29
CA ILE A 5 -24.52 -2.70 10.11
C ILE A 5 -23.20 -3.27 10.61
N ALA A 6 -22.19 -3.37 9.75
CA ALA A 6 -20.87 -3.86 10.14
C ALA A 6 -20.23 -2.96 11.22
N ALA A 7 -20.39 -1.64 11.12
CA ALA A 7 -19.90 -0.70 12.12
C ALA A 7 -20.57 -0.88 13.49
N GLU A 8 -21.88 -1.12 13.50
CA GLU A 8 -22.62 -1.43 14.73
C GLU A 8 -22.16 -2.77 15.33
N GLN A 9 -22.02 -3.82 14.51
CA GLN A 9 -21.53 -5.13 14.98
C GLN A 9 -20.10 -5.05 15.52
N LEU A 10 -19.25 -4.19 14.94
CA LEU A 10 -17.89 -3.99 15.42
C LEU A 10 -17.87 -3.52 16.89
N GLN A 11 -18.83 -2.67 17.31
CA GLN A 11 -18.94 -2.17 18.68
C GLN A 11 -19.19 -3.28 19.72
N TRP A 12 -19.73 -4.42 19.30
CA TRP A 12 -19.98 -5.57 20.18
C TRP A 12 -18.78 -6.50 20.32
N MET A 13 -17.72 -6.32 19.52
CA MET A 13 -16.56 -7.22 19.51
C MET A 13 -15.86 -7.42 20.86
N PRO A 14 -15.82 -6.45 21.80
CA PRO A 14 -15.28 -6.70 23.15
C PRO A 14 -16.07 -7.72 23.98
N TYR A 15 -17.33 -7.99 23.62
CA TYR A 15 -18.23 -8.86 24.40
C TYR A 15 -18.41 -10.25 23.80
N VAL A 16 -17.95 -10.48 22.57
CA VAL A 16 -18.09 -11.76 21.87
C VAL A 16 -16.78 -12.56 21.88
N ASN A 17 -16.86 -13.80 21.40
CA ASN A 17 -15.69 -14.66 21.29
C ASN A 17 -14.61 -14.03 20.37
N PRO A 18 -13.35 -13.87 20.81
CA PRO A 18 -12.27 -13.31 19.99
C PRO A 18 -12.02 -14.04 18.67
N LYS A 19 -12.41 -15.32 18.56
CA LYS A 19 -12.36 -16.08 17.30
C LYS A 19 -13.22 -15.45 16.19
N LEU A 20 -14.20 -14.62 16.54
CA LEU A 20 -15.07 -13.91 15.59
C LEU A 20 -14.45 -12.60 15.07
N HIS A 21 -13.38 -12.09 15.69
CA HIS A 21 -12.75 -10.83 15.26
C HIS A 21 -12.19 -10.92 13.84
N MET A 22 -11.51 -12.03 13.50
CA MET A 22 -10.95 -12.20 12.15
C MET A 22 -12.02 -12.31 11.05
N PRO A 23 -13.06 -13.16 11.17
CA PRO A 23 -14.19 -13.14 10.23
C PRO A 23 -14.83 -11.76 10.06
N MET A 24 -15.01 -11.01 11.16
CA MET A 24 -15.59 -9.67 11.13
C MET A 24 -14.71 -8.68 10.36
N ILE A 25 -13.41 -8.62 10.67
CA ILE A 25 -12.47 -7.74 9.98
C ILE A 25 -12.32 -8.14 8.50
N LYS A 26 -12.32 -9.45 8.18
CA LYS A 26 -12.38 -9.93 6.80
C LYS A 26 -13.61 -9.40 6.07
N PHE A 27 -14.79 -9.55 6.66
CA PHE A 27 -16.03 -9.06 6.07
C PHE A 27 -15.99 -7.55 5.80
N ILE A 28 -15.52 -6.75 6.77
CA ILE A 28 -15.38 -5.30 6.62
C ILE A 28 -14.43 -4.97 5.47
N TYR A 29 -13.24 -5.59 5.43
CA TYR A 29 -12.26 -5.32 4.37
C TYR A 29 -12.82 -5.61 2.98
N TRP A 30 -13.41 -6.79 2.77
CA TRP A 30 -13.99 -7.16 1.49
C TRP A 30 -15.14 -6.24 1.10
N SER A 31 -15.99 -5.85 2.06
CA SER A 31 -17.08 -4.90 1.82
C SER A 31 -16.56 -3.53 1.37
N ILE A 32 -15.54 -3.00 2.05
CA ILE A 32 -14.91 -1.72 1.70
C ILE A 32 -14.20 -1.80 0.35
N ARG A 33 -13.61 -2.95 0.00
CA ARG A 33 -12.92 -3.14 -1.28
C ARG A 33 -13.81 -3.04 -2.50
N GLN A 34 -15.08 -3.43 -2.39
CA GLN A 34 -16.04 -3.34 -3.48
C GLN A 34 -16.60 -1.92 -3.67
N LEU A 35 -16.24 -0.98 -2.79
CA LEU A 35 -16.64 0.41 -2.91
C LEU A 35 -15.63 1.15 -3.79
N ASP A 36 -16.11 1.61 -4.95
CA ASP A 36 -15.37 2.50 -5.82
C ASP A 36 -15.14 3.86 -5.14
N THR A 37 -13.99 4.47 -5.42
CA THR A 37 -13.61 5.79 -4.90
C THR A 37 -14.52 6.92 -5.37
N ASP A 38 -15.33 6.68 -6.41
CA ASP A 38 -16.23 7.66 -7.03
C ASP A 38 -17.62 7.72 -6.37
N ILE A 39 -17.81 7.02 -5.26
CA ILE A 39 -19.08 7.04 -4.53
C ILE A 39 -19.31 8.44 -3.93
N GLN A 40 -20.21 9.20 -4.57
CA GLN A 40 -20.73 10.51 -4.16
C GLN A 40 -21.61 10.48 -2.90
N HIS A 41 -21.66 9.37 -2.15
CA HIS A 41 -22.47 9.23 -0.95
C HIS A 41 -21.71 9.67 0.31
N GLY A 42 -21.90 10.93 0.73
CA GLY A 42 -21.29 11.48 1.95
C GLY A 42 -21.47 10.61 3.20
N THR A 43 -22.64 9.98 3.37
CA THR A 43 -22.94 9.04 4.47
C THR A 43 -22.07 7.78 4.43
N MET A 44 -21.69 7.31 3.25
CA MET A 44 -20.80 6.15 3.13
C MET A 44 -19.37 6.51 3.56
N ARG A 45 -18.91 7.71 3.17
CA ARG A 45 -17.58 8.22 3.55
C ARG A 45 -17.45 8.40 5.05
N SER A 46 -18.47 8.95 5.73
CA SER A 46 -18.46 9.09 7.19
C SER A 46 -18.47 7.73 7.90
N THR A 47 -19.26 6.76 7.40
CA THR A 47 -19.29 5.39 7.94
C THR A 47 -17.94 4.70 7.82
N MET A 48 -17.30 4.79 6.64
CA MET A 48 -15.96 4.24 6.41
C MET A 48 -14.92 4.86 7.33
N ARG A 49 -14.94 6.19 7.48
CA ARG A 49 -14.04 6.90 8.39
C ARG A 49 -14.23 6.42 9.84
N ARG A 50 -15.47 6.32 10.33
CA ARG A 50 -15.77 5.83 11.67
C ARG A 50 -15.24 4.40 11.87
N LEU A 51 -15.50 3.50 10.92
CA LEU A 51 -14.95 2.14 10.92
C LEU A 51 -13.43 2.13 11.02
N GLY A 52 -12.75 2.94 10.22
CA GLY A 52 -11.29 3.06 10.25
C GLY A 52 -10.78 3.54 11.61
N GLU A 53 -11.43 4.55 12.20
CA GLU A 53 -11.06 5.09 13.50
C GLU A 53 -11.27 4.07 14.63
N ASP A 54 -12.39 3.35 14.62
CA ASP A 54 -12.70 2.30 15.60
C ASP A 54 -11.70 1.13 15.51
N ILE A 55 -11.36 0.70 14.31
CA ILE A 55 -10.37 -0.37 14.07
C ILE A 55 -8.96 0.06 14.50
N PHE A 56 -8.59 1.31 14.20
CA PHE A 56 -7.30 1.86 14.56
C PHE A 56 -7.11 2.00 16.07
N LYS A 57 -8.11 2.59 16.75
CA LYS A 57 -8.06 2.84 18.20
C LYS A 57 -8.31 1.58 19.03
N GLY A 58 -9.05 0.61 18.47
CA GLY A 58 -9.65 -0.46 19.24
C GLY A 58 -10.93 0.00 19.93
N ILE A 59 -11.74 -0.96 20.36
CA ILE A 59 -13.06 -0.70 20.97
C ILE A 59 -12.97 -1.06 22.44
N VAL A 60 -13.32 -0.10 23.30
CA VAL A 60 -13.31 -0.26 24.74
C VAL A 60 -14.74 -0.19 25.26
N SER A 61 -15.14 -1.20 26.01
CA SER A 61 -16.35 -1.17 26.83
C SER A 61 -16.14 -0.19 27.98
N LYS A 62 -16.88 0.92 27.98
CA LYS A 62 -17.05 1.71 29.20
C LYS A 62 -18.07 0.95 30.07
N GLY A 63 -17.68 0.59 31.29
CA GLY A 63 -18.62 0.08 32.29
C GLY A 63 -19.78 1.05 32.47
N SER A 64 -20.96 0.52 32.76
CA SER A 64 -22.16 1.34 33.01
C SER A 64 -21.88 2.39 34.09
N PRO A 65 -22.30 3.67 33.93
CA PRO A 65 -22.19 4.67 35.00
C PRO A 65 -23.11 4.39 36.21
N ASP A 66 -24.08 3.48 36.06
CA ASP A 66 -25.19 3.32 37.03
C ASP A 66 -25.07 2.07 37.91
N SER A 67 -23.92 1.87 38.57
CA SER A 67 -23.84 0.89 39.65
C SER A 67 -23.19 1.47 40.89
N SER A 68 -23.97 2.26 41.63
CA SER A 68 -23.80 2.42 43.07
C SER A 68 -24.20 1.11 43.77
N SER A 69 -23.26 0.17 43.89
CA SER A 69 -23.34 -0.85 44.94
C SER A 69 -21.97 -1.46 45.16
N GLU A 70 -21.56 -1.43 46.41
CA GLU A 70 -20.34 -2.00 46.96
C GLU A 70 -20.28 -3.50 46.68
N GLN A 71 -19.35 -3.93 45.82
CA GLN A 71 -18.53 -5.14 46.01
C GLN A 71 -17.51 -5.25 44.88
N SER A 72 -16.25 -5.07 45.27
CA SER A 72 -15.06 -5.15 44.44
C SER A 72 -14.75 -6.57 43.98
N THR A 73 -14.94 -6.82 42.69
CA THR A 73 -14.02 -7.64 41.89
C THR A 73 -13.80 -6.89 40.57
N GLU A 74 -12.55 -6.53 40.27
CA GLU A 74 -12.12 -5.77 39.09
C GLU A 74 -13.04 -5.97 37.86
N SER A 75 -13.89 -4.98 37.57
CA SER A 75 -14.55 -4.93 36.26
C SER A 75 -13.49 -4.52 35.22
N LYS A 76 -12.66 -5.48 34.78
CA LYS A 76 -11.72 -5.25 33.69
C LYS A 76 -12.53 -4.76 32.49
N SER A 77 -12.31 -3.50 32.12
CA SER A 77 -12.86 -2.92 30.90
C SER A 77 -12.55 -3.87 29.73
N LYS A 78 -13.59 -4.48 29.16
CA LYS A 78 -13.40 -5.38 28.01
C LYS A 78 -12.98 -4.54 26.82
N SER A 79 -11.89 -4.91 26.15
CA SER A 79 -11.44 -4.23 24.94
C SER A 79 -11.19 -5.22 23.81
N ALA A 80 -11.43 -4.77 22.58
CA ALA A 80 -11.05 -5.47 21.36
C ALA A 80 -10.01 -4.62 20.61
N ALA A 81 -8.80 -5.16 20.48
CA ALA A 81 -7.71 -4.53 19.73
C ALA A 81 -7.61 -5.18 18.34
N PHE A 82 -7.61 -4.36 17.29
CA PHE A 82 -7.54 -4.84 15.90
C PHE A 82 -6.23 -4.41 15.25
N PHE A 83 -6.02 -3.11 15.04
CA PHE A 83 -4.78 -2.57 14.47
C PHE A 83 -3.55 -2.86 15.34
N LYS A 84 -3.71 -2.88 16.67
CA LYS A 84 -2.63 -3.21 17.63
C LYS A 84 -2.63 -4.66 18.09
N SER A 85 -3.33 -5.55 17.38
CA SER A 85 -3.42 -6.97 17.72
C SER A 85 -2.05 -7.66 17.60
N SER A 86 -1.76 -8.57 18.53
CA SER A 86 -0.61 -9.48 18.43
C SER A 86 -0.79 -10.56 17.37
N CYS A 87 -2.03 -10.89 16.99
CA CYS A 87 -2.34 -11.76 15.85
C CYS A 87 -2.05 -11.01 14.55
N MET A 88 -0.98 -11.42 13.84
CA MET A 88 -0.52 -10.77 12.61
C MET A 88 -1.59 -10.72 11.52
N PRO A 89 -2.30 -11.79 11.13
CA PRO A 89 -3.34 -11.69 10.10
C PRO A 89 -4.43 -10.66 10.41
N LEU A 90 -4.84 -10.57 11.68
CA LEU A 90 -5.84 -9.59 12.13
C LEU A 90 -5.30 -8.16 12.06
N ARG A 91 -4.07 -7.94 12.55
CA ARG A 91 -3.39 -6.64 12.48
C ARG A 91 -3.16 -6.20 11.04
N PHE A 92 -2.69 -7.11 10.18
CA PHE A 92 -2.43 -6.86 8.77
C PHE A 92 -3.69 -6.37 8.05
N LEU A 93 -4.80 -7.08 8.22
CA LEU A 93 -6.06 -6.72 7.56
C LEU A 93 -6.66 -5.41 8.12
N SER A 94 -6.52 -5.20 9.42
CA SER A 94 -6.87 -3.94 10.09
C SER A 94 -6.07 -2.76 9.51
N THR A 95 -4.77 -2.94 9.29
CA THR A 95 -3.89 -1.96 8.64
C THR A 95 -4.39 -1.60 7.24
N LEU A 96 -4.82 -2.57 6.43
CA LEU A 96 -5.36 -2.29 5.09
C LEU A 96 -6.69 -1.52 5.15
N ILE A 97 -7.55 -1.81 6.12
CA ILE A 97 -8.79 -1.05 6.32
C ILE A 97 -8.46 0.39 6.69
N VAL A 98 -7.50 0.62 7.60
CA VAL A 98 -7.05 1.97 7.98
C VAL A 98 -6.54 2.71 6.74
N LEU A 99 -5.65 2.10 5.94
CA LEU A 99 -5.13 2.69 4.71
C LEU A 99 -6.22 3.04 3.70
N LYS A 100 -7.32 2.27 3.64
CA LYS A 100 -8.39 2.49 2.67
C LYS A 100 -9.48 3.46 3.16
N THR A 101 -9.57 3.71 4.47
CA THR A 101 -10.69 4.47 5.06
C THR A 101 -10.29 5.82 5.64
N LEU A 102 -9.04 5.95 6.12
CA LEU A 102 -8.56 7.15 6.79
C LEU A 102 -7.73 8.00 5.84
N THR A 103 -7.69 9.31 6.12
CA THR A 103 -6.93 10.29 5.31
C THR A 103 -5.95 11.09 6.15
N GLN A 104 -6.01 10.99 7.48
CA GLN A 104 -5.12 11.70 8.39
C GLN A 104 -3.71 11.11 8.31
N VAL A 105 -2.71 11.97 8.13
CA VAL A 105 -1.33 11.57 7.88
C VAL A 105 -0.76 10.72 9.03
N ASP A 106 -1.07 11.05 10.28
CA ASP A 106 -0.56 10.31 11.44
C ASP A 106 -1.05 8.86 11.52
N TYR A 107 -2.31 8.62 11.11
CA TYR A 107 -2.88 7.28 11.04
C TYR A 107 -2.28 6.51 9.86
N LEU A 108 -2.15 7.15 8.70
CA LEU A 108 -1.57 6.53 7.52
C LEU A 108 -0.10 6.19 7.70
N ALA A 109 0.69 7.05 8.35
CA ALA A 109 2.09 6.80 8.67
C ALA A 109 2.24 5.55 9.55
N GLN A 110 1.50 5.48 10.66
CA GLN A 110 1.49 4.30 11.54
C GLN A 110 1.03 3.03 10.82
N ALA A 111 0.04 3.16 9.93
CA ALA A 111 -0.42 2.03 9.13
C ALA A 111 0.66 1.52 8.16
N PHE A 112 1.37 2.41 7.48
CA PHE A 112 2.50 2.00 6.64
C PHE A 112 3.65 1.41 7.43
N ASP A 113 3.97 1.94 8.62
CA ASP A 113 4.98 1.36 9.51
C ASP A 113 4.60 -0.07 9.93
N SER A 114 3.34 -0.29 10.35
CA SER A 114 2.85 -1.63 10.69
C SER A 114 2.90 -2.56 9.48
N LEU A 115 2.49 -2.10 8.30
CA LEU A 115 2.53 -2.90 7.08
C LEU A 115 3.95 -3.31 6.74
N ARG A 116 4.91 -2.38 6.79
CA ARG A 116 6.32 -2.64 6.51
C ARG A 116 6.90 -3.68 7.46
N VAL A 117 6.60 -3.59 8.75
CA VAL A 117 7.05 -4.59 9.74
C VAL A 117 6.57 -5.98 9.36
N ASP A 118 5.30 -6.13 8.99
CA ASP A 118 4.73 -7.44 8.66
C ASP A 118 5.28 -7.98 7.33
N LEU A 119 5.54 -7.10 6.35
CA LEU A 119 6.09 -7.47 5.04
C LEU A 119 7.53 -7.98 5.06
N LYS A 120 8.26 -7.83 6.18
CA LYS A 120 9.55 -8.48 6.39
C LYS A 120 9.43 -10.00 6.54
N THR A 121 8.23 -10.52 6.78
CA THR A 121 7.97 -11.96 6.95
C THR A 121 7.34 -12.57 5.70
N ASN A 122 7.61 -13.85 5.44
CA ASN A 122 6.97 -14.57 4.33
C ASN A 122 5.45 -14.66 4.49
N GLU A 123 4.95 -14.80 5.72
CA GLU A 123 3.52 -14.78 6.02
C GLU A 123 2.89 -13.44 5.64
N GLY A 124 3.48 -12.31 6.05
CA GLY A 124 3.01 -10.99 5.68
C GLY A 124 2.99 -10.76 4.16
N LYS A 125 4.01 -11.25 3.44
CA LYS A 125 4.04 -11.20 1.97
C LYS A 125 2.95 -12.06 1.34
N ALA A 126 2.65 -13.23 1.91
CA ALA A 126 1.55 -14.06 1.45
C ALA A 126 0.20 -13.38 1.67
N LEU A 127 -0.03 -12.77 2.85
CA LEU A 127 -1.23 -11.98 3.14
C LEU A 127 -1.36 -10.77 2.20
N PHE A 128 -0.24 -10.13 1.84
CA PHE A 128 -0.24 -9.03 0.88
C PHE A 128 -0.86 -9.42 -0.47
N LEU A 129 -0.52 -10.62 -0.96
CA LEU A 129 -1.04 -11.19 -2.19
C LEU A 129 -2.49 -11.68 -2.00
N GLU A 130 -2.79 -12.42 -0.92
CA GLU A 130 -4.13 -12.92 -0.59
C GLU A 130 -5.17 -11.80 -0.61
N TYR A 131 -4.85 -10.68 0.05
CA TYR A 131 -5.77 -9.55 0.16
C TYR A 131 -5.66 -8.55 -1.00
N ARG A 132 -4.83 -8.82 -2.02
CA ARG A 132 -4.60 -7.95 -3.18
C ARG A 132 -4.28 -6.52 -2.77
N CYS A 133 -3.19 -6.32 -2.04
CA CYS A 133 -2.86 -5.02 -1.43
C CYS A 133 -2.35 -3.96 -2.41
N VAL A 134 -1.92 -4.35 -3.63
CA VAL A 134 -1.35 -3.41 -4.62
C VAL A 134 -2.23 -2.18 -4.83
N PRO A 135 -3.54 -2.26 -5.13
CA PRO A 135 -4.36 -1.07 -5.35
C PRO A 135 -4.53 -0.20 -4.08
N VAL A 136 -4.49 -0.81 -2.90
CA VAL A 136 -4.60 -0.07 -1.62
C VAL A 136 -3.36 0.79 -1.42
N VAL A 137 -2.17 0.21 -1.54
CA VAL A 137 -0.90 0.94 -1.41
C VAL A 137 -0.72 1.95 -2.56
N LEU A 138 -1.09 1.56 -3.78
CA LEU A 138 -0.99 2.41 -4.97
C LEU A 138 -1.77 3.73 -4.83
N SER A 139 -2.92 3.69 -4.15
CA SER A 139 -3.76 4.89 -3.91
C SER A 139 -3.09 5.99 -3.07
N HIS A 140 -1.96 5.67 -2.41
CA HIS A 140 -1.15 6.57 -1.60
C HIS A 140 0.13 7.03 -2.29
N LEU A 141 0.42 6.57 -3.51
CA LEU A 141 1.54 7.06 -4.31
C LEU A 141 1.22 8.44 -4.90
N LYS A 142 1.21 9.47 -4.05
CA LYS A 142 0.88 10.86 -4.40
C LYS A 142 1.99 11.82 -4.03
N VAL A 143 2.40 12.65 -4.99
CA VAL A 143 3.44 13.69 -4.82
C VAL A 143 3.10 14.69 -3.72
N SER A 144 1.80 14.95 -3.50
CA SER A 144 1.31 15.86 -2.46
C SER A 144 1.67 15.45 -1.03
N SER A 145 2.03 14.19 -0.81
CA SER A 145 2.30 13.62 0.52
C SER A 145 3.59 12.80 0.50
N ARG A 146 4.74 13.48 0.38
CA ARG A 146 6.07 12.85 0.18
C ARG A 146 6.43 11.79 1.22
N GLY A 147 6.15 12.05 2.50
CA GLY A 147 6.41 11.08 3.57
C GLY A 147 5.64 9.77 3.36
N LEU A 148 4.33 9.87 3.11
CA LEU A 148 3.48 8.70 2.82
C LEU A 148 3.86 8.02 1.50
N LEU A 149 4.23 8.79 0.48
CA LEU A 149 4.74 8.27 -0.80
C LEU A 149 5.98 7.40 -0.58
N SER A 150 6.95 7.89 0.20
CA SER A 150 8.15 7.12 0.57
C SER A 150 7.78 5.85 1.33
N SER A 151 6.92 5.94 2.35
CA SER A 151 6.51 4.77 3.15
C SER A 151 5.74 3.72 2.34
N ALA A 152 4.91 4.16 1.38
CA ALA A 152 4.20 3.26 0.47
C ALA A 152 5.17 2.52 -0.47
N LEU A 153 6.18 3.22 -1.02
CA LEU A 153 7.24 2.60 -1.81
C LEU A 153 8.08 1.62 -0.99
N ASP A 154 8.36 1.92 0.29
CA ASP A 154 9.06 0.98 1.17
C ASP A 154 8.29 -0.34 1.30
N GLY A 155 6.95 -0.29 1.44
CA GLY A 155 6.11 -1.49 1.43
C GLY A 155 6.23 -2.31 0.13
N PHE A 156 6.24 -1.64 -1.04
CA PHE A 156 6.48 -2.34 -2.31
C PHE A 156 7.89 -2.91 -2.42
N LEU A 157 8.90 -2.21 -1.91
CA LEU A 157 10.28 -2.71 -1.92
C LEU A 157 10.43 -3.98 -1.09
N GLU A 158 9.81 -4.07 0.09
CA GLU A 158 9.80 -5.31 0.89
C GLU A 158 9.22 -6.50 0.10
N MET A 159 8.22 -6.26 -0.77
CA MET A 159 7.67 -7.28 -1.66
C MET A 159 8.61 -7.67 -2.81
N THR A 160 9.50 -6.79 -3.24
CA THR A 160 10.51 -7.12 -4.27
C THR A 160 11.68 -7.96 -3.75
N MET A 161 11.87 -8.02 -2.43
CA MET A 161 12.92 -8.82 -1.80
C MET A 161 12.76 -10.31 -2.15
N GLU A 162 13.89 -10.99 -2.34
CA GLU A 162 13.94 -12.39 -2.78
C GLU A 162 13.12 -13.29 -1.85
N SER A 163 12.06 -13.86 -2.42
CA SER A 163 11.08 -14.73 -1.74
C SER A 163 10.11 -15.31 -2.77
N GLY A 164 9.38 -16.36 -2.40
CA GLY A 164 8.34 -16.96 -3.27
C GLY A 164 7.20 -16.01 -3.64
N SER A 165 7.07 -14.86 -2.95
CA SER A 165 6.04 -13.84 -3.22
C SER A 165 6.48 -12.76 -4.20
N SER A 166 7.78 -12.65 -4.52
CA SER A 166 8.31 -11.55 -5.36
C SER A 166 7.75 -11.59 -6.79
N GLN A 167 7.75 -12.75 -7.43
CA GLN A 167 7.22 -12.90 -8.78
C GLN A 167 5.69 -12.65 -8.86
N PRO A 168 4.84 -13.28 -8.01
CA PRO A 168 3.42 -12.95 -7.97
C PRO A 168 3.12 -11.47 -7.67
N PHE A 169 3.96 -10.81 -6.88
CA PHE A 169 3.84 -9.37 -6.62
C PHE A 169 4.10 -8.54 -7.88
N LEU A 170 5.16 -8.85 -8.63
CA LEU A 170 5.47 -8.14 -9.88
C LEU A 170 4.37 -8.38 -10.93
N GLU A 171 3.80 -9.57 -10.99
CA GLU A 171 2.62 -9.88 -11.81
C GLU A 171 1.41 -9.04 -11.38
N ALA A 172 1.16 -8.92 -10.07
CA ALA A 172 0.09 -8.06 -9.55
C ALA A 172 0.31 -6.57 -9.88
N CYS A 173 1.56 -6.11 -10.05
CA CYS A 173 1.90 -4.75 -10.49
C CYS A 173 1.86 -4.57 -12.02
N SER A 174 1.78 -5.65 -12.80
CA SER A 174 1.82 -5.65 -14.27
C SER A 174 0.46 -5.26 -14.88
N ASN A 175 -0.02 -4.06 -14.56
CA ASN A 175 -1.32 -3.54 -15.02
C ASN A 175 -1.29 -2.02 -15.28
N GLU A 176 -2.27 -1.51 -16.02
CA GLU A 176 -2.35 -0.09 -16.40
C GLU A 176 -2.35 0.88 -15.21
N SER A 177 -3.07 0.56 -14.13
CA SER A 177 -3.19 1.47 -12.98
C SER A 177 -1.83 1.74 -12.35
N PHE A 178 -1.01 0.69 -12.20
CA PHE A 178 0.34 0.81 -11.65
C PHE A 178 1.23 1.68 -12.55
N PHE A 179 1.30 1.35 -13.84
CA PHE A 179 2.17 2.05 -14.79
C PHE A 179 1.74 3.51 -15.01
N ARG A 180 0.44 3.78 -15.07
CA ARG A 180 -0.12 5.14 -15.09
C ARG A 180 0.31 5.94 -13.87
N THR A 181 0.28 5.33 -12.69
CA THR A 181 0.72 5.98 -11.44
C THR A 181 2.21 6.30 -11.49
N CYS A 182 3.05 5.36 -11.93
CA CYS A 182 4.49 5.61 -12.12
C CYS A 182 4.76 6.74 -13.11
N SER A 183 3.98 6.82 -14.20
CA SER A 183 4.08 7.87 -15.21
C SER A 183 3.79 9.25 -14.62
N VAL A 184 2.68 9.37 -13.87
CA VAL A 184 2.32 10.61 -13.15
C VAL A 184 3.39 11.01 -12.14
N LEU A 185 3.98 10.06 -11.42
CA LEU A 185 5.08 10.32 -10.49
C LEU A 185 6.31 10.86 -11.22
N LEU A 186 6.78 10.19 -12.27
CA LEU A 186 7.99 10.58 -13.01
C LEU A 186 7.87 11.94 -13.72
N GLN A 187 6.66 12.35 -14.10
CA GLN A 187 6.41 13.68 -14.65
C GLN A 187 6.55 14.82 -13.63
N SER A 188 6.51 14.50 -12.34
CA SER A 188 6.60 15.51 -11.29
C SER A 188 8.06 15.90 -10.99
N SER A 189 8.39 17.16 -11.28
CA SER A 189 9.67 17.79 -10.90
C SER A 189 9.92 17.91 -9.38
N LYS A 190 8.93 17.57 -8.55
CA LYS A 190 8.99 17.66 -7.07
C LYS A 190 9.44 16.37 -6.39
N LEU A 191 9.72 15.30 -7.15
CA LEU A 191 10.22 14.06 -6.56
C LEU A 191 11.67 14.23 -6.13
N ASP A 192 11.95 13.87 -4.88
CA ASP A 192 13.32 13.81 -4.39
C ASP A 192 14.03 12.55 -4.91
N ILE A 193 15.36 12.60 -4.89
CA ILE A 193 16.23 11.53 -5.39
C ILE A 193 15.97 10.19 -4.66
N PRO A 194 15.84 10.14 -3.31
CA PRO A 194 15.59 8.88 -2.62
C PRO A 194 14.27 8.21 -3.04
N VAL A 195 13.18 8.97 -3.19
CA VAL A 195 11.89 8.43 -3.67
C VAL A 195 12.01 7.92 -5.10
N LEU A 196 12.71 8.66 -5.96
CA LEU A 196 12.95 8.29 -7.34
C LEU A 196 13.77 7.00 -7.46
N GLU A 197 14.78 6.81 -6.62
CA GLU A 197 15.55 5.57 -6.52
C GLU A 197 14.67 4.38 -6.17
N LYS A 198 13.83 4.50 -5.14
CA LYS A 198 12.89 3.44 -4.74
C LYS A 198 11.94 3.06 -5.88
N LEU A 199 11.39 4.05 -6.58
CA LEU A 199 10.53 3.82 -7.74
C LEU A 199 11.30 3.12 -8.87
N CYS A 200 12.52 3.55 -9.16
CA CYS A 200 13.36 2.97 -10.20
C CYS A 200 13.77 1.53 -9.90
N VAL A 201 13.96 1.13 -8.64
CA VAL A 201 14.21 -0.28 -8.28
C VAL A 201 13.02 -1.15 -8.67
N ILE A 202 11.79 -0.70 -8.38
CA ILE A 202 10.58 -1.46 -8.73
C ILE A 202 10.40 -1.51 -10.26
N LEU A 203 10.57 -0.39 -10.95
CA LEU A 203 10.52 -0.33 -12.42
C LEU A 203 11.61 -1.19 -13.07
N GLN A 204 12.81 -1.26 -12.49
CA GLN A 204 13.88 -2.14 -12.95
C GLN A 204 13.46 -3.60 -12.90
N LYS A 205 12.81 -4.05 -11.82
CA LYS A 205 12.28 -5.42 -11.75
C LYS A 205 11.18 -5.65 -12.79
N LEU A 206 10.24 -4.73 -12.93
CA LEU A 206 9.15 -4.82 -13.91
C LEU A 206 9.64 -4.81 -15.36
N SER A 207 10.72 -4.09 -15.66
CA SER A 207 11.30 -4.02 -17.02
C SER A 207 11.86 -5.36 -17.51
N ARG A 208 12.15 -6.30 -16.60
CA ARG A 208 12.61 -7.66 -16.96
C ARG A 208 11.48 -8.55 -17.47
N ILE A 209 10.22 -8.20 -17.18
CA ILE A 209 9.06 -8.97 -17.59
C ILE A 209 8.71 -8.58 -19.03
N LYS A 210 8.86 -9.51 -19.96
CA LYS A 210 8.70 -9.25 -21.41
C LYS A 210 7.32 -8.67 -21.77
N SER A 211 6.25 -9.15 -21.14
CA SER A 211 4.88 -8.64 -21.37
C SER A 211 4.68 -7.20 -20.93
N ASN A 212 5.54 -6.66 -20.04
CA ASN A 212 5.42 -5.28 -19.57
C ASN A 212 6.00 -4.25 -20.53
N LYS A 213 6.75 -4.65 -21.57
CA LYS A 213 7.32 -3.70 -22.54
C LYS A 213 6.25 -2.77 -23.13
N MET A 214 5.09 -3.33 -23.50
CA MET A 214 3.96 -2.55 -24.02
C MET A 214 3.42 -1.53 -23.00
N MET A 215 3.47 -1.82 -21.70
CA MET A 215 3.06 -0.87 -20.66
C MET A 215 4.08 0.26 -20.48
N PHE A 216 5.38 -0.03 -20.58
CA PHE A 216 6.42 1.01 -20.61
C PHE A 216 6.27 1.95 -21.81
N GLU A 217 5.82 1.43 -22.95
CA GLU A 217 5.53 2.19 -24.17
C GLU A 217 4.26 3.02 -24.03
N LEU A 218 3.14 2.37 -23.69
CA LEU A 218 1.81 2.99 -23.56
C LEU A 218 1.81 4.20 -22.62
N PHE A 219 2.58 4.15 -21.54
CA PHE A 219 2.68 5.22 -20.55
C PHE A 219 3.92 6.11 -20.71
N ALA A 220 4.62 6.01 -21.84
CA ALA A 220 5.82 6.78 -22.20
C ALA A 220 6.94 6.75 -21.14
N LEU A 221 6.96 5.72 -20.28
CA LEU A 221 7.93 5.60 -19.18
C LEU A 221 9.35 5.50 -19.72
N HIS A 222 9.53 4.82 -20.84
CA HIS A 222 10.83 4.67 -21.49
C HIS A 222 11.46 6.03 -21.85
N GLN A 223 10.69 6.94 -22.45
CA GLN A 223 11.16 8.30 -22.79
C GLN A 223 11.49 9.11 -21.54
N MET A 224 10.62 9.06 -20.52
CA MET A 224 10.86 9.78 -19.25
C MET A 224 12.13 9.30 -18.55
N LEU A 225 12.38 7.99 -18.54
CA LEU A 225 13.56 7.39 -17.92
C LEU A 225 14.84 7.68 -18.73
N GLN A 226 14.74 7.76 -20.07
CA GLN A 226 15.85 8.20 -20.92
C GLN A 226 16.22 9.66 -20.64
N GLU A 227 15.23 10.54 -20.59
CA GLU A 227 15.46 11.96 -20.31
C GLU A 227 16.04 12.15 -18.90
N LEU A 228 15.44 11.50 -17.91
CA LEU A 228 15.96 11.50 -16.55
C LEU A 228 17.42 11.03 -16.49
N ARG A 229 17.78 9.98 -17.24
CA ARG A 229 19.17 9.50 -17.30
C ARG A 229 20.13 10.54 -17.91
N ARG A 230 19.68 11.38 -18.85
CA ARG A 230 20.48 12.45 -19.45
C ARG A 230 20.72 13.62 -18.49
N THR A 231 19.73 13.94 -17.66
CA THR A 231 19.75 15.16 -16.83
C THR A 231 20.20 14.92 -15.38
N ILE A 232 20.19 13.67 -14.90
CA ILE A 232 20.54 13.34 -13.51
C ILE A 232 22.04 13.54 -13.22
N ASN A 233 22.37 14.05 -12.02
CA ASN A 233 23.77 14.13 -11.58
C ASN A 233 24.40 12.71 -11.56
N PRO A 234 25.53 12.49 -12.26
CA PRO A 234 26.27 11.22 -12.25
C PRO A 234 26.66 10.70 -10.86
N ASP A 235 26.79 11.57 -9.85
CA ASP A 235 27.12 11.20 -8.47
C ASP A 235 26.03 10.33 -7.81
N HIS A 236 24.80 10.37 -8.33
CA HIS A 236 23.72 9.46 -7.93
C HIS A 236 23.90 8.09 -8.59
N THR A 237 25.00 7.42 -8.24
CA THR A 237 25.45 6.16 -8.86
C THR A 237 24.39 5.06 -8.80
N PHE A 238 23.70 4.90 -7.68
CA PHE A 238 22.64 3.89 -7.52
C PHE A 238 21.46 4.13 -8.46
N LEU A 239 20.95 5.36 -8.53
CA LEU A 239 19.92 5.75 -9.48
C LEU A 239 20.38 5.50 -10.93
N CYS A 240 21.60 5.91 -11.27
CA CYS A 240 22.18 5.72 -12.60
C CYS A 240 22.24 4.23 -13.01
N ILE A 241 22.64 3.34 -12.09
CA ILE A 241 22.70 1.89 -12.32
C ILE A 241 21.30 1.33 -12.62
N ASN A 242 20.29 1.72 -11.84
CA ASN A 242 18.91 1.28 -12.04
C ASN A 242 18.35 1.77 -13.39
N LEU A 243 18.58 3.03 -13.75
CA LEU A 243 18.16 3.60 -15.03
C LEU A 243 18.80 2.86 -16.21
N ASN A 244 20.12 2.66 -16.18
CA ASN A 244 20.82 1.92 -17.23
C ASN A 244 20.26 0.50 -17.37
N SER A 245 20.01 -0.18 -16.25
CA SER A 245 19.42 -1.52 -16.25
C SER A 245 18.03 -1.55 -16.89
N ILE A 246 17.16 -0.58 -16.58
CA ILE A 246 15.83 -0.48 -17.19
C ILE A 246 15.97 -0.30 -18.71
N LEU A 247 16.79 0.66 -19.14
CA LEU A 247 16.97 0.96 -20.55
C LEU A 247 17.59 -0.21 -21.34
N LEU A 248 18.45 -1.01 -20.71
CA LEU A 248 18.99 -2.25 -21.29
C LEU A 248 17.91 -3.31 -21.46
N ASN A 249 17.06 -3.53 -20.44
CA ASN A 249 15.99 -4.53 -20.50
C ASN A 249 14.91 -4.17 -21.53
N LEU A 250 14.70 -2.87 -21.75
CA LEU A 250 13.80 -2.35 -22.80
C LEU A 250 14.47 -2.32 -24.19
N GLU A 251 15.72 -2.79 -24.33
CA GLU A 251 16.49 -2.82 -25.59
C GLU A 251 16.80 -1.44 -26.19
N LEU A 252 16.62 -0.36 -25.43
CA LEU A 252 16.77 1.01 -25.91
C LEU A 252 18.22 1.48 -25.99
N LEU A 253 19.13 0.85 -25.26
CA LEU A 253 20.57 1.16 -25.34
C LEU A 253 21.26 0.50 -26.54
N LYS A 254 20.67 -0.54 -27.15
CA LYS A 254 21.24 -1.21 -28.35
C LYS A 254 20.99 -0.43 -29.65
N ASN A 255 19.92 0.36 -29.71
CA ASN A 255 19.55 1.08 -30.93
C ASN A 255 20.37 2.36 -31.15
N ASN A 256 20.96 2.93 -30.09
CA ASN A 256 21.80 4.14 -30.22
C ASN A 256 23.19 3.86 -30.79
N SER A 257 23.74 2.63 -30.66
CA SER A 257 25.03 2.28 -31.26
C SER A 257 24.95 2.01 -32.76
N LEU A 258 23.80 1.53 -33.25
CA LEU A 258 23.56 1.28 -34.68
C LEU A 258 23.32 2.58 -35.46
N ALA A 259 22.68 3.58 -34.84
CA ALA A 259 22.49 4.89 -35.47
C ALA A 259 23.81 5.67 -35.63
N SER A 260 24.78 5.49 -34.72
CA SER A 260 26.11 6.12 -34.85
C SER A 260 27.06 5.42 -35.83
N SER A 261 26.80 4.16 -36.17
CA SER A 261 27.63 3.39 -37.13
C SER A 261 27.16 3.51 -38.59
N LEU A 262 26.07 4.24 -38.85
CA LEU A 262 25.52 4.49 -40.19
C LEU A 262 25.82 5.92 -40.70
N SER A 263 26.63 6.69 -39.96
CA SER A 263 27.00 8.08 -40.28
C SER A 263 28.48 8.27 -40.62
N THR A 264 29.14 7.26 -41.18
CA THR A 264 30.46 7.34 -41.83
C THR A 264 30.42 6.58 -43.13
#